data_AF-A0A1F9GMR9-F1
#
_entry.id   AF-A0A1F9GMR9-F1
#
_cell.length_a   1.000
_cell.length_b   1.000
_cell.length_c   1.000
_cell.angle_alpha   90.00
_cell.angle_beta   90.00
_cell.angle_gamma   90.00
#
_symmetry.space_group_name_H-M   'P 1'
#
loop_
_entity.id
_entity.type
_entity.pdbx_description
1 polymer ?
#
loop_
_entity_poly.entity_id
_entity_poly.type
_entity_poly.pdbx_seq_one_letter_code
_entity_poly.pdbx_strand_id
1 'polypeptide(L)'
;MLRAGKNNRGFTLIELLVTLAIVGLIMGLVVGQTGRLLSSDMKAAAKKLSSTIRFLYNKSATESVTLRLVFDIDENSYWVEGTSESFTLTKEEEETFQNQKSKIKDQKEEKKEETNSIQPKEASFSPQESYILKPVKLPGGVFFKDIYAEHQIDRLSSGKAYIYFFPQGYVERSVINLRNESDDVHYSLQVSPISGTVKIESAYKEPEIER
;
A
#
# COMPACT_ATOMS: atom_id res chain seq x y z
N MET A 1 50.89 -33.07 42.43
CA MET A 1 49.41 -33.16 42.26
C MET A 1 48.76 -32.05 43.05
N LEU A 2 48.18 -31.04 42.39
CA LEU A 2 47.40 -29.97 43.04
C LEU A 2 45.91 -30.29 42.86
N ARG A 3 45.19 -30.39 43.98
CA ARG A 3 43.78 -30.79 44.02
C ARG A 3 42.92 -29.53 43.92
N ALA A 4 42.24 -29.35 42.78
CA ALA A 4 41.31 -28.25 42.55
C ALA A 4 40.03 -28.46 43.37
N GLY A 5 39.81 -27.61 44.39
CA GLY A 5 38.55 -27.56 45.12
C GLY A 5 37.49 -26.85 44.28
N LYS A 6 36.51 -27.59 43.77
CA LYS A 6 35.34 -27.03 43.09
C LYS A 6 34.33 -26.59 44.15
N ASN A 7 34.27 -25.29 44.44
CA ASN A 7 33.25 -24.69 45.29
C ASN A 7 31.93 -24.60 44.52
N ASN A 8 31.06 -25.59 44.69
CA ASN A 8 29.66 -25.49 44.26
C ASN A 8 28.90 -24.58 45.24
N ARG A 9 28.92 -23.27 45.00
CA ARG A 9 28.02 -22.34 45.69
C ARG A 9 26.63 -22.48 45.07
N GLY A 10 25.66 -22.91 45.87
CA GLY A 10 24.25 -22.91 45.48
C GLY A 10 23.68 -21.49 45.48
N PHE A 11 22.64 -21.26 44.67
CA PHE A 11 21.93 -19.99 44.62
C PHE A 11 21.15 -19.75 45.90
N THR A 12 21.08 -18.48 46.33
CA THR A 12 20.30 -18.11 47.52
C THR A 12 18.82 -17.92 47.14
N LEU A 13 17.91 -18.21 48.08
CA LEU A 13 16.47 -17.99 47.86
C LEU A 13 16.17 -16.52 47.53
N ILE A 14 16.93 -15.59 48.12
CA ILE A 14 16.75 -14.15 47.86
C ILE A 14 17.17 -13.77 46.44
N GLU A 15 18.23 -14.36 45.89
CA GLU A 15 18.68 -14.14 44.52
C GLU A 15 17.65 -14.64 43.50
N LEU A 16 17.03 -15.80 43.78
CA LEU A 16 15.97 -16.33 42.94
C LEU A 16 14.71 -15.47 42.97
N LEU A 17 14.37 -14.88 44.13
CA LEU A 17 13.23 -13.97 44.25
C LEU A 17 13.48 -12.66 43.50
N VAL A 18 14.65 -12.06 43.68
CA VAL A 18 15.03 -10.80 43.01
C VAL A 18 15.09 -10.98 41.49
N THR A 19 15.64 -12.10 41.01
CA THR A 19 15.70 -12.37 39.56
C THR A 19 14.31 -12.54 38.95
N LEU A 20 13.39 -13.28 39.59
CA LEU A 20 12.01 -13.41 39.12
C LEU A 20 11.26 -12.07 39.15
N ALA A 21 11.49 -11.24 40.16
CA ALA A 21 10.90 -9.90 40.23
C ALA A 21 11.39 -8.99 39.09
N ILE A 22 12.68 -9.02 38.77
CA ILE A 22 13.27 -8.23 37.67
C ILE A 22 12.74 -8.74 36.32
N VAL A 23 12.69 -10.05 36.10
CA VAL A 23 12.15 -10.63 34.85
C VAL A 23 10.67 -10.28 34.68
N GLY A 24 9.86 -10.39 35.74
CA GLY A 24 8.45 -10.01 35.71
C GLY A 24 8.23 -8.52 35.41
N LEU A 25 9.07 -7.65 35.97
CA LEU A 25 9.02 -6.21 35.71
C LEU A 25 9.40 -5.89 34.26
N ILE A 26 10.47 -6.51 33.74
CA ILE A 26 10.90 -6.33 32.35
C ILE A 26 9.81 -6.85 31.39
N MET A 27 9.25 -8.03 31.64
CA MET A 27 8.15 -8.58 30.82
C MET A 27 6.91 -7.68 30.84
N GLY A 28 6.54 -7.14 32.00
CA GLY A 28 5.41 -6.21 32.14
C GLY A 28 5.59 -4.94 31.31
N LEU A 29 6.81 -4.38 31.27
CA LEU A 29 7.13 -3.20 30.47
C LEU A 29 7.12 -3.49 28.97
N VAL A 30 7.56 -4.68 28.54
CA VAL A 30 7.57 -5.09 27.13
C VAL A 30 6.15 -5.25 26.58
N VAL A 31 5.26 -5.94 27.32
CA VAL A 31 3.86 -6.17 26.91
C VAL A 31 3.07 -4.85 26.84
N GLY A 32 3.36 -3.89 27.72
CA GLY A 32 2.67 -2.60 27.75
C GLY A 32 2.96 -1.68 26.56
N GLN A 33 4.07 -1.87 25.83
CA GLN A 33 4.41 -1.06 24.66
C GLN A 33 3.74 -1.55 23.37
N THR A 34 3.54 -2.85 23.20
CA THR A 34 2.96 -3.43 21.98
C THR A 34 1.51 -3.01 21.72
N GLY A 35 0.72 -2.75 22.77
CA GLY A 35 -0.70 -2.39 22.61
C GLY A 35 -1.00 -0.92 22.27
N ARG A 36 -0.02 -0.01 22.41
CA ARG A 36 -0.23 1.44 22.23
C ARG A 36 0.13 1.97 20.83
N LEU A 37 0.67 1.13 19.95
CA LEU A 37 1.08 1.52 18.60
C LEU A 37 -0.04 1.43 17.54
N LEU A 38 -1.09 0.63 17.77
CA LEU A 38 -2.03 0.25 16.70
C LEU A 38 -2.97 1.37 16.19
N SER A 39 -3.50 2.27 17.03
CA SER A 39 -4.49 3.27 16.59
C SER A 39 -3.88 4.55 16.01
N SER A 40 -2.66 4.89 16.43
CA SER A 40 -1.94 6.05 15.90
C SER A 40 -1.48 5.81 14.46
N ASP A 41 -1.01 4.59 14.17
CA ASP A 41 -0.39 4.27 12.88
C ASP A 41 -1.40 4.23 11.73
N MET A 42 -2.64 3.74 11.96
CA MET A 42 -3.68 3.78 10.93
C MET A 42 -4.08 5.21 10.55
N LYS A 43 -4.26 6.10 11.53
CA LYS A 43 -4.60 7.50 11.27
C LYS A 43 -3.46 8.22 10.54
N ALA A 44 -2.22 7.93 10.92
CA ALA A 44 -1.04 8.46 10.24
C ALA A 44 -0.95 7.94 8.80
N ALA A 45 -1.18 6.65 8.56
CA ALA A 45 -1.23 6.04 7.24
C ALA A 45 -2.31 6.68 6.36
N ALA A 46 -3.54 6.82 6.88
CA ALA A 46 -4.65 7.47 6.17
C ALA A 46 -4.32 8.93 5.81
N LYS A 47 -3.75 9.71 6.75
CA LYS A 47 -3.31 11.08 6.48
C LYS A 47 -2.21 11.14 5.42
N LYS A 48 -1.21 10.26 5.52
CA LYS A 48 -0.11 10.20 4.55
C LYS A 48 -0.61 9.87 3.15
N LEU A 49 -1.52 8.91 3.03
CA LEU A 49 -2.12 8.54 1.76
C LEU A 49 -2.99 9.67 1.20
N SER A 50 -3.81 10.32 2.04
CA SER A 50 -4.58 11.52 1.67
C SER A 50 -3.69 12.65 1.13
N SER A 51 -2.58 12.96 1.82
CA SER A 51 -1.61 13.95 1.34
C SER A 51 -0.93 13.52 0.05
N THR A 52 -0.65 12.23 -0.12
CA THR A 52 -0.07 11.68 -1.36
C THR A 52 -1.04 11.87 -2.53
N ILE A 53 -2.30 11.47 -2.39
CA ILE A 53 -3.34 11.65 -3.41
C ILE A 53 -3.49 13.13 -3.78
N ARG A 54 -3.55 14.02 -2.78
CA ARG A 54 -3.65 15.47 -3.02
C ARG A 54 -2.42 16.02 -3.76
N PHE A 55 -1.23 15.57 -3.37
CA PHE A 55 0.01 15.94 -4.04
C PHE A 55 0.00 15.49 -5.50
N LEU A 56 -0.38 14.24 -5.77
CA LEU A 56 -0.44 13.69 -7.14
C LEU A 56 -1.45 14.42 -8.01
N TYR A 57 -2.62 14.74 -7.48
CA TYR A 57 -3.62 15.55 -8.17
C TYR A 57 -3.08 16.93 -8.58
N ASN A 58 -2.41 17.63 -7.67
CA ASN A 58 -1.80 18.94 -7.99
C ASN A 58 -0.63 18.80 -8.97
N LYS A 59 0.18 17.74 -8.81
CA LYS A 59 1.35 17.45 -9.63
C LYS A 59 0.96 17.11 -11.07
N SER A 60 -0.06 16.26 -11.27
CA SER A 60 -0.56 15.90 -12.61
C SER A 60 -1.04 17.13 -13.37
N ALA A 61 -1.76 18.02 -12.68
CA ALA A 61 -2.27 19.27 -13.26
C ALA A 61 -1.16 20.29 -13.55
N THR A 62 -0.16 20.40 -12.68
CA THR A 62 0.92 21.40 -12.83
C THR A 62 1.92 21.01 -13.92
N GLU A 63 2.24 19.73 -14.05
CA GLU A 63 3.27 19.24 -14.97
C GLU A 63 2.71 18.65 -16.25
N SER A 64 1.38 18.70 -16.42
CA SER A 64 0.66 18.16 -17.57
C SER A 64 1.00 16.69 -17.85
N VAL A 65 1.12 15.89 -16.78
CA VAL A 65 1.42 14.45 -16.85
C VAL A 65 0.28 13.62 -16.28
N THR A 66 0.06 12.44 -16.87
CA THR A 66 -0.86 11.45 -16.30
C THR A 66 -0.09 10.64 -15.27
N LEU A 67 -0.58 10.59 -14.04
CA LEU A 67 -0.01 9.78 -12.96
C LEU A 67 -0.96 8.65 -12.61
N ARG A 68 -0.43 7.52 -12.18
CA ARG A 68 -1.20 6.48 -11.52
C ARG A 68 -0.60 6.13 -10.17
N LEU A 69 -1.46 6.07 -9.16
CA LEU A 69 -1.11 5.52 -7.85
C LEU A 69 -1.40 4.02 -7.89
N VAL A 70 -0.34 3.24 -7.82
CA VAL A 70 -0.43 1.77 -7.82
C VAL A 70 -0.48 1.31 -6.38
N PHE A 71 -1.46 0.46 -6.08
CA PHE A 71 -1.60 -0.23 -4.82
C PHE A 71 -1.31 -1.70 -5.05
N ASP A 72 -0.36 -2.26 -4.32
CA ASP A 72 -0.17 -3.70 -4.23
C ASP A 72 -0.74 -4.16 -2.89
N ILE A 73 -1.96 -4.71 -2.96
CA ILE A 73 -2.72 -5.14 -1.79
C ILE A 73 -2.06 -6.38 -1.17
N ASP A 74 -1.47 -7.23 -2.00
CA ASP A 74 -0.80 -8.47 -1.59
C ASP A 74 0.49 -8.13 -0.81
N GLU A 75 1.30 -7.19 -1.31
CA GLU A 75 2.57 -6.75 -0.69
C GLU A 75 2.41 -5.59 0.30
N ASN A 76 1.17 -5.13 0.52
CA ASN A 76 0.81 -4.04 1.41
C ASN A 76 1.62 -2.75 1.18
N SER A 77 1.73 -2.36 -0.07
CA SER A 77 2.56 -1.22 -0.50
C SER A 77 1.90 -0.41 -1.61
N TYR A 78 2.39 0.81 -1.81
CA TYR A 78 1.94 1.66 -2.91
C TYR A 78 3.09 2.49 -3.48
N TRP A 79 3.02 2.82 -4.76
CA TRP A 79 3.98 3.68 -5.46
C TRP A 79 3.31 4.46 -6.58
N VAL A 80 4.07 5.35 -7.21
CA VAL A 80 3.56 6.22 -8.26
C VAL A 80 4.31 5.95 -9.55
N GLU A 81 3.53 5.87 -10.62
CA GLU A 81 4.04 5.80 -11.98
C GLU A 81 3.44 6.98 -12.77
N GLY A 82 4.15 7.44 -13.79
CA GLY A 82 3.73 8.59 -14.58
C GLY A 82 4.07 8.42 -16.05
N THR A 83 3.29 9.07 -16.90
CA THR A 83 3.56 9.19 -18.33
C THR A 83 3.19 10.59 -18.82
N SER A 84 3.99 11.12 -19.74
CA SER A 84 3.69 12.37 -20.47
C SER A 84 3.00 12.09 -21.81
N GLU A 85 2.81 10.81 -22.19
CA GLU A 85 2.07 10.45 -23.40
C GLU A 85 0.55 10.58 -23.15
N SER A 86 -0.20 10.91 -24.21
CA SER A 86 -1.67 11.01 -24.14
C SER A 86 -2.27 9.63 -23.86
N PHE A 87 -2.69 9.42 -22.61
CA PHE A 87 -3.29 8.17 -22.16
C PHE A 87 -4.82 8.31 -22.11
N THR A 88 -5.53 7.36 -22.71
CA THR A 88 -7.00 7.24 -22.63
C THR A 88 -7.30 5.88 -22.04
N LEU A 89 -7.98 5.83 -20.89
CA LEU A 89 -8.42 4.58 -20.28
C LEU A 89 -9.33 3.84 -21.28
N THR A 90 -8.83 2.78 -21.91
CA THR A 90 -9.66 1.87 -22.71
C THR A 90 -10.00 0.64 -21.88
N LYS A 91 -11.20 0.09 -22.07
CA LYS A 91 -11.61 -1.17 -21.43
C LYS A 91 -10.68 -2.36 -21.76
N GLU A 92 -9.90 -2.27 -22.83
CA GLU A 92 -8.93 -3.30 -23.25
C GLU A 92 -7.67 -3.30 -22.36
N GLU A 93 -7.31 -2.16 -21.76
CA GLU A 93 -6.22 -2.10 -20.78
C GLU A 93 -6.63 -2.78 -19.46
N GLU A 94 -7.92 -2.76 -19.10
CA GLU A 94 -8.49 -3.46 -17.92
C GLU A 94 -8.24 -4.99 -17.98
N GLU A 95 -8.37 -5.61 -19.15
CA GLU A 95 -8.12 -7.05 -19.35
C GLU A 95 -6.63 -7.38 -19.50
N THR A 96 -5.84 -6.48 -20.10
CA THR A 96 -4.43 -6.73 -20.40
C THR A 96 -3.57 -6.78 -19.12
N PHE A 97 -3.87 -5.96 -18.11
CA PHE A 97 -3.14 -5.97 -16.83
C PHE A 97 -3.47 -7.20 -15.95
N GLN A 98 -4.70 -7.73 -16.02
CA GLN A 98 -5.06 -9.02 -15.39
C GLN A 98 -4.33 -10.19 -16.07
N ASN A 99 -4.24 -10.17 -17.40
CA ASN A 99 -3.60 -11.22 -18.19
C ASN A 99 -2.06 -11.25 -18.05
N GLN A 100 -1.41 -10.11 -17.75
CA GLN A 100 0.03 -10.07 -17.46
C GLN A 100 0.39 -10.84 -16.17
N LYS A 101 -0.53 -10.98 -15.20
CA LYS A 101 -0.31 -11.81 -13.99
C LYS A 101 -0.24 -13.31 -14.32
N SER A 102 -0.95 -13.78 -15.35
CA SER A 102 -0.89 -15.18 -15.82
C SER A 102 0.33 -15.46 -16.70
N LYS A 103 0.83 -14.49 -17.48
CA LYS A 103 1.98 -14.68 -18.38
C LYS A 103 3.35 -14.54 -17.72
N ILE A 104 3.48 -13.89 -16.55
CA ILE A 104 4.78 -13.77 -15.87
C ILE A 104 5.22 -15.09 -15.20
N LYS A 105 4.32 -16.07 -15.05
CA LYS A 105 4.66 -17.38 -14.46
C LYS A 105 5.20 -18.40 -15.46
N ASP A 106 4.93 -18.22 -16.74
CA ASP A 106 5.35 -19.13 -17.81
C ASP A 106 6.00 -18.33 -18.95
N GLN A 107 7.23 -18.68 -19.33
CA GLN A 107 8.03 -18.19 -20.48
C GLN A 107 9.19 -17.24 -20.15
N LYS A 108 10.25 -17.85 -19.58
CA LYS A 108 11.57 -17.75 -20.23
C LYS A 108 11.50 -18.59 -21.52
N GLU A 109 12.13 -18.09 -22.58
CA GLU A 109 12.22 -18.66 -23.94
C GLU A 109 10.93 -18.41 -24.76
N GLU A 110 10.91 -17.81 -25.94
CA GLU A 110 11.92 -17.62 -26.99
C GLU A 110 11.53 -16.44 -27.92
N LYS A 111 12.46 -16.05 -28.79
CA LYS A 111 12.50 -14.83 -29.62
C LYS A 111 11.90 -15.02 -31.03
N LYS A 112 11.45 -13.89 -31.62
CA LYS A 112 11.18 -13.57 -33.06
C LYS A 112 9.89 -14.18 -33.64
N GLU A 113 9.08 -13.50 -34.44
CA GLU A 113 9.39 -12.69 -35.63
C GLU A 113 8.27 -11.69 -35.97
N GLU A 114 8.58 -10.72 -36.83
CA GLU A 114 7.80 -9.53 -37.23
C GLU A 114 6.56 -9.85 -38.11
N THR A 115 5.47 -9.10 -37.93
CA THR A 115 4.60 -8.72 -39.06
C THR A 115 3.89 -7.38 -38.78
N ASN A 116 3.98 -6.47 -39.76
CA ASN A 116 3.33 -5.16 -39.78
C ASN A 116 1.81 -5.25 -39.59
N SER A 117 1.34 -4.79 -38.44
CA SER A 117 -0.02 -4.33 -38.23
C SER A 117 0.05 -3.10 -37.34
N ILE A 118 -0.69 -2.06 -37.70
CA ILE A 118 -0.75 -0.77 -37.00
C ILE A 118 -1.27 -1.04 -35.57
N GLN A 119 -0.36 -1.29 -34.65
CA GLN A 119 -0.65 -1.43 -33.22
C GLN A 119 -0.84 -0.03 -32.65
N PRO A 120 -1.92 0.24 -31.88
CA PRO A 120 -1.94 1.39 -30.99
C PRO A 120 -0.68 1.29 -30.14
N LYS A 121 0.20 2.28 -30.26
CA LYS A 121 1.44 2.32 -29.50
C LYS A 121 1.06 2.29 -28.02
N GLU A 122 1.26 1.13 -27.38
CA GLU A 122 1.12 0.95 -25.93
C GLU A 122 1.80 2.14 -25.28
N ALA A 123 1.07 2.90 -24.46
CA ALA A 123 1.66 4.01 -23.74
C ALA A 123 2.83 3.43 -22.93
N SER A 124 4.04 3.87 -23.26
CA SER A 124 5.23 3.39 -22.57
C SER A 124 5.24 4.05 -21.21
N PHE A 125 4.68 3.38 -20.20
CA PHE A 125 4.91 3.70 -18.80
C PHE A 125 6.36 3.38 -18.46
N SER A 126 7.29 4.14 -19.03
CA SER A 126 8.68 4.13 -18.62
C SER A 126 8.78 4.95 -17.34
N PRO A 127 9.55 4.50 -16.33
CA PRO A 127 9.95 5.36 -15.23
C PRO A 127 10.80 6.49 -15.82
N GLN A 128 10.18 7.60 -16.23
CA GLN A 128 10.92 8.82 -16.41
C GLN A 128 11.38 9.19 -15.00
N GLU A 129 12.70 9.23 -14.80
CA GLU A 129 13.38 9.23 -13.50
C GLU A 129 12.90 10.32 -12.51
N SER A 130 12.10 11.31 -12.95
CA SER A 130 11.58 12.37 -12.08
C SER A 130 10.30 12.03 -11.30
N TYR A 131 9.59 10.94 -11.60
CA TYR A 131 8.24 10.70 -11.01
C TYR A 131 8.13 9.54 -10.02
N ILE A 132 9.22 8.80 -9.79
CA ILE A 132 9.21 7.61 -8.94
C ILE A 132 9.22 8.03 -7.48
N LEU A 133 8.04 8.17 -6.87
CA LEU A 133 7.97 7.95 -5.42
C LEU A 133 8.42 6.50 -5.19
N LYS A 134 9.52 6.32 -4.45
CA LYS A 134 9.97 4.99 -4.02
C LYS A 134 8.78 4.25 -3.40
N PRO A 135 8.63 2.93 -3.63
CA PRO A 135 7.56 2.15 -3.03
C PRO A 135 7.48 2.39 -1.52
N VAL A 136 6.28 2.75 -1.07
CA VAL A 136 5.96 3.01 0.33
C VAL A 136 5.20 1.80 0.86
N LYS A 137 5.78 1.11 1.86
CA LYS A 137 5.04 0.12 2.64
C LYS A 137 4.16 0.80 3.68
N LEU A 138 2.96 0.27 3.91
CA LEU A 138 2.16 0.69 5.06
C LEU A 138 2.87 0.35 6.37
N PRO A 139 2.68 1.15 7.44
CA PRO A 139 3.25 0.83 8.75
C PRO A 139 2.70 -0.50 9.29
N GLY A 140 3.44 -1.09 10.23
CA GLY A 140 3.05 -2.36 10.85
C GLY A 140 1.64 -2.30 11.43
N GLY A 141 0.86 -3.35 11.18
CA GLY A 141 -0.51 -3.47 11.67
C GLY A 141 -1.57 -2.70 10.88
N VAL A 142 -1.22 -2.09 9.74
CA VAL A 142 -2.17 -1.42 8.83
C VAL A 142 -2.15 -2.11 7.48
N PHE A 143 -3.31 -2.49 6.97
CA PHE A 143 -3.46 -3.18 5.69
C PHE A 143 -4.55 -2.55 4.83
N PHE A 144 -4.44 -2.73 3.52
CA PHE A 144 -5.57 -2.49 2.63
C PHE A 144 -6.65 -3.57 2.87
N LYS A 145 -7.92 -3.17 2.96
CA LYS A 145 -9.08 -4.07 3.00
C LYS A 145 -9.61 -4.29 1.59
N ASP A 146 -9.96 -3.20 0.94
CA ASP A 146 -10.39 -3.14 -0.43
C ASP A 146 -10.17 -1.73 -1.01
N ILE A 147 -10.14 -1.67 -2.34
CA ILE A 147 -9.97 -0.45 -3.11
C ILE A 147 -10.99 -0.46 -4.24
N TYR A 148 -11.75 0.62 -4.34
CA TYR A 148 -12.63 0.94 -5.45
C TYR A 148 -12.05 2.10 -6.25
N ALA A 149 -12.13 2.02 -7.57
CA ALA A 149 -11.81 3.11 -8.50
C ALA A 149 -12.85 3.13 -9.62
N GLU A 150 -13.14 4.30 -10.17
CA GLU A 150 -14.25 4.52 -11.09
C GLU A 150 -14.18 3.67 -12.37
N HIS A 151 -12.98 3.39 -12.90
CA HIS A 151 -12.82 2.53 -14.08
C HIS A 151 -13.19 1.05 -13.84
N GLN A 152 -13.24 0.59 -12.59
CA GLN A 152 -13.51 -0.82 -12.26
C GLN A 152 -14.88 -0.97 -11.60
N ILE A 153 -15.68 -1.92 -12.11
CA ILE A 153 -17.03 -2.18 -11.61
C ILE A 153 -17.00 -2.69 -10.16
N ASP A 154 -16.03 -3.55 -9.85
CA ASP A 154 -15.90 -4.22 -8.57
C ASP A 154 -14.75 -3.66 -7.73
N ARG A 155 -14.89 -3.80 -6.40
CA ARG A 155 -13.82 -3.50 -5.44
C ARG A 155 -12.76 -4.59 -5.48
N LEU A 156 -11.48 -4.21 -5.43
CA LEU A 156 -10.37 -5.14 -5.36
C LEU A 156 -9.91 -5.29 -3.91
N SER A 157 -9.87 -6.53 -3.41
CA SER A 157 -9.35 -6.90 -2.10
C SER A 157 -8.03 -7.66 -2.15
N SER A 158 -7.51 -7.93 -3.35
CA SER A 158 -6.22 -8.58 -3.59
C SER A 158 -5.64 -8.13 -4.94
N GLY A 159 -4.35 -8.37 -5.14
CA GLY A 159 -3.65 -7.97 -6.34
C GLY A 159 -3.33 -6.48 -6.40
N LYS A 160 -3.31 -5.94 -7.62
CA LYS A 160 -2.97 -4.55 -7.87
C LYS A 160 -4.20 -3.74 -8.22
N ALA A 161 -4.37 -2.60 -7.57
CA ALA A 161 -5.37 -1.61 -7.89
C ALA A 161 -4.70 -0.31 -8.33
N TYR A 162 -5.40 0.49 -9.12
CA TYR A 162 -4.88 1.72 -9.71
C TYR A 162 -5.84 2.86 -9.43
N ILE A 163 -5.30 4.06 -9.23
CA ILE A 163 -6.08 5.32 -9.26
C ILE A 163 -5.35 6.25 -10.21
N TYR A 164 -6.05 6.71 -11.24
CA TYR A 164 -5.49 7.60 -12.26
C TYR A 164 -5.73 9.08 -11.92
N PHE A 165 -4.71 9.90 -12.21
CA PHE A 165 -4.68 11.35 -12.06
C PHE A 165 -4.33 11.96 -13.41
N PHE A 166 -5.19 12.84 -13.90
CA PHE A 166 -5.09 13.38 -15.25
C PHE A 166 -4.63 14.85 -15.23
N PRO A 167 -3.94 15.30 -16.29
CA PRO A 167 -3.51 16.69 -16.47
C PRO A 167 -4.63 17.73 -16.34
N GLN A 168 -5.87 17.34 -16.67
CA GLN A 168 -7.02 18.25 -16.75
C GLN A 168 -7.62 18.58 -15.37
N GLY A 169 -6.95 18.21 -14.27
CA GLY A 169 -7.50 18.38 -12.92
C GLY A 169 -8.62 17.39 -12.62
N TYR A 170 -8.50 16.16 -13.12
CA TYR A 170 -9.41 15.06 -12.79
C TYR A 170 -8.62 13.93 -12.14
N VAL A 171 -9.17 13.35 -11.08
CA VAL A 171 -8.75 12.09 -10.47
C VAL A 171 -9.95 11.16 -10.46
N GLU A 172 -9.75 9.85 -10.54
CA GLU A 172 -10.89 8.94 -10.46
C GLU A 172 -11.59 8.97 -9.11
N ARG A 173 -12.92 8.84 -9.14
CA ARG A 173 -13.69 8.58 -7.92
C ARG A 173 -13.20 7.26 -7.35
N SER A 174 -12.75 7.29 -6.10
CA SER A 174 -12.17 6.10 -5.47
C SER A 174 -12.43 6.06 -3.98
N VAL A 175 -12.50 4.84 -3.45
CA VAL A 175 -12.62 4.57 -2.02
C VAL A 175 -11.54 3.58 -1.64
N ILE A 176 -10.71 3.94 -0.67
CA ILE A 176 -9.67 3.08 -0.10
C ILE A 176 -10.06 2.76 1.34
N ASN A 177 -10.31 1.49 1.65
CA ASN A 177 -10.62 1.03 3.00
C ASN A 177 -9.36 0.44 3.65
N LEU A 178 -9.01 0.89 4.85
CA LEU A 178 -7.86 0.42 5.63
C LEU A 178 -8.31 -0.37 6.85
N ARG A 179 -7.70 -1.53 7.06
CA ARG A 179 -7.96 -2.44 8.18
C ARG A 179 -6.75 -2.61 9.09
N ASN A 180 -6.99 -3.08 10.30
CA ASN A 180 -5.95 -3.53 11.23
C ASN A 180 -5.69 -5.05 11.09
N GLU A 181 -4.82 -5.61 11.94
CA GLU A 181 -4.54 -7.06 12.01
C GLU A 181 -5.76 -7.92 12.36
N SER A 182 -6.70 -7.35 13.13
CA SER A 182 -7.96 -8.00 13.52
C SER A 182 -9.02 -7.98 12.40
N ASP A 183 -8.69 -7.48 11.21
CA ASP A 183 -9.58 -7.27 10.07
C ASP A 183 -10.65 -6.17 10.28
N ASP A 184 -10.54 -5.36 11.33
CA ASP A 184 -11.44 -4.24 11.59
C ASP A 184 -11.08 -3.03 10.72
N VAL A 185 -12.06 -2.49 10.00
CA VAL A 185 -11.90 -1.27 9.22
C VAL A 185 -12.12 -0.05 10.10
N HIS A 186 -11.03 0.66 10.38
CA HIS A 186 -11.08 1.89 11.18
C HIS A 186 -11.06 3.15 10.34
N TYR A 187 -10.49 3.12 9.14
CA TYR A 187 -10.37 4.32 8.30
C TYR A 187 -10.69 4.01 6.84
N SER A 188 -11.42 4.94 6.21
CA SER A 188 -11.63 4.97 4.77
C SER A 188 -11.24 6.33 4.20
N LEU A 189 -10.78 6.33 2.95
CA LEU A 189 -10.43 7.52 2.19
C LEU A 189 -11.31 7.58 0.95
N GLN A 190 -12.11 8.64 0.82
CA GLN A 190 -12.94 8.88 -0.36
C GLN A 190 -12.35 10.03 -1.17
N VAL A 191 -12.04 9.77 -2.44
CA VAL A 191 -11.43 10.75 -3.35
C VAL A 191 -12.50 11.37 -4.24
N SER A 192 -12.55 12.71 -4.27
CA SER A 192 -13.50 13.47 -5.09
C SER A 192 -12.88 13.86 -6.45
N PRO A 193 -13.51 13.53 -7.59
CA PRO A 193 -12.86 13.60 -8.90
C PRO A 193 -12.35 14.95 -9.38
N ILE A 194 -13.11 16.02 -9.08
CA ILE A 194 -12.85 17.36 -9.63
C ILE A 194 -11.99 18.21 -8.68
N SER A 195 -12.09 17.96 -7.38
CA SER A 195 -11.38 18.79 -6.40
C SER A 195 -10.07 18.16 -5.95
N GLY A 196 -9.85 16.87 -6.25
CA GLY A 196 -8.76 16.07 -5.68
C GLY A 196 -8.78 16.04 -4.15
N THR A 197 -9.94 16.31 -3.53
CA THR A 197 -10.09 16.32 -2.08
C THR A 197 -10.27 14.89 -1.60
N VAL A 198 -9.66 14.58 -0.46
CA VAL A 198 -9.77 13.26 0.17
C VAL A 198 -10.47 13.42 1.50
N LYS A 199 -11.66 12.83 1.63
CA LYS A 199 -12.40 12.78 2.90
C LYS A 199 -12.00 11.51 3.65
N ILE A 200 -11.48 11.67 4.86
CA ILE A 200 -11.14 10.55 5.74
C ILE A 200 -12.31 10.30 6.69
N GLU A 201 -12.84 9.09 6.73
CA GLU A 201 -13.90 8.69 7.66
C GLU A 201 -13.43 7.57 8.57
N SER A 202 -13.94 7.54 9.81
CA SER A 202 -13.57 6.52 10.82
C SER A 202 -14.48 5.30 10.77
N ALA A 203 -14.78 4.83 9.55
CA ALA A 203 -15.68 3.72 9.30
C ALA A 203 -15.44 3.17 7.88
N TYR A 204 -15.88 1.94 7.65
CA TYR A 204 -15.96 1.38 6.30
C TYR A 204 -16.83 2.24 5.39
N LYS A 205 -16.41 2.38 4.12
CA LYS A 205 -17.20 3.04 3.10
C LYS A 205 -17.40 2.21 1.86
N GLU A 206 -18.65 2.17 1.45
CA GLU A 206 -19.04 1.69 0.14
C GLU A 206 -18.87 2.80 -0.91
N PRO A 207 -18.57 2.43 -2.15
CA PRO A 207 -18.56 3.40 -3.25
C PRO A 207 -19.96 3.96 -3.50
N GLU A 208 -20.05 5.28 -3.63
CA GLU A 208 -21.26 5.94 -4.12
C GLU A 208 -21.37 5.69 -5.62
N ILE A 209 -22.07 4.62 -6.00
CA ILE A 209 -22.41 4.33 -7.39
C ILE A 209 -23.64 5.18 -7.74
N GLU A 210 -23.45 6.27 -8.48
CA GLU A 210 -24.58 6.95 -9.11
C GLU A 210 -25.22 5.97 -10.11
N ARG A 211 -26.46 5.57 -9.85
CA ARG A 211 -27.27 4.72 -10.72
C ARG A 211 -27.98 5.55 -11.79
#